data_AF-A0A166U786-F1
#
_entry.id   AF-A0A166U786-F1
#
_cell.length_a   1.000
_cell.length_b   1.000
_cell.length_c   1.000
_cell.angle_alpha   90.00
_cell.angle_beta   90.00
_cell.angle_gamma   90.00
#
_symmetry.space_group_name_H-M   'P 1'
#
loop_
_entity.id
_entity.type
_entity.pdbx_description
1 polymer ?
#
loop_
_entity_poly.entity_id
_entity_poly.type
_entity_poly.pdbx_seq_one_letter_code
_entity_poly.pdbx_strand_id
1 'polypeptide(L)'
;MTCSPISFNANVDCRSTGENFAPTFLRLNPKGTVPTLVVPLQKTLGPDTESRYRPITDTKAIVEFLDKGRSVMSRTNTTSDAPAPALAPATISFSSTSATIIDDILHSEGGSPNSLLYMNARDDAQLKALAVFLFPFLKSRHEALSGFIAEASNEQSHLSQKTKAFYVEKQTSTQTLLDVFSKADVATAALDATAKAAREDYFATAKTAWEADLKESLTKLNGEIIGPYCLVPAPAGDQISIADLHLAGWLARIVSLSGGSISEDGDTVTAKVEAHIGGGFQFPKEAPATGGAVGARTTPQSKLAAFWDAIKDRPSFQRVYAEREVAQTLLRQCMRLTALWMFVSSICGLRKSRPSADGLVFGNSARPFGPDLAAATESDQCGGSFNVTCIQSFGTPEC
;
A
#
# COMPACT_ATOMS: atom_id res chain seq x y z
N MET A 1 9.04 -31.56 10.24
CA MET A 1 8.07 -30.76 9.47
C MET A 1 8.72 -29.44 9.10
N THR A 2 9.07 -29.27 7.84
CA THR A 2 9.63 -28.02 7.30
C THR A 2 8.48 -27.04 7.05
N CYS A 3 8.47 -25.91 7.77
CA CYS A 3 7.58 -24.79 7.44
C CYS A 3 7.92 -24.28 6.04
N SER A 4 7.02 -24.50 5.07
CA SER A 4 7.10 -23.81 3.79
C SER A 4 6.87 -22.32 4.01
N PRO A 5 7.75 -21.43 3.50
CA PRO A 5 7.51 -20.00 3.58
C PRO A 5 6.22 -19.66 2.84
N ILE A 6 5.36 -18.84 3.48
CA ILE A 6 4.21 -18.22 2.83
C ILE A 6 4.74 -17.40 1.64
N SER A 7 4.59 -17.95 0.46
CA SER A 7 4.92 -17.32 -0.81
C SER A 7 3.78 -16.36 -1.17
N PHE A 8 3.94 -15.08 -0.84
CA PHE A 8 3.13 -14.02 -1.47
C PHE A 8 3.57 -13.89 -2.93
N ASN A 9 2.82 -14.52 -3.85
CA ASN A 9 3.08 -14.39 -5.27
C ASN A 9 2.54 -13.04 -5.76
N ALA A 10 3.30 -11.97 -5.51
CA ALA A 10 2.92 -10.58 -5.80
C ALA A 10 3.00 -10.21 -7.30
N ASN A 11 3.04 -11.21 -8.19
CA ASN A 11 3.22 -11.03 -9.64
C ASN A 11 1.91 -10.92 -10.43
N VAL A 12 0.74 -11.05 -9.77
CA VAL A 12 -0.55 -10.80 -10.41
C VAL A 12 -1.04 -9.40 -9.99
N ASP A 13 -0.93 -8.43 -10.89
CA ASP A 13 -1.48 -7.10 -10.73
C ASP A 13 -3.01 -7.16 -10.81
N CYS A 14 -3.63 -7.53 -9.68
CA CYS A 14 -5.08 -7.63 -9.52
C CYS A 14 -5.82 -6.32 -9.77
N ARG A 15 -5.12 -5.16 -9.80
CA ARG A 15 -5.74 -3.87 -10.14
C ARG A 15 -5.85 -3.69 -11.64
N SER A 16 -4.83 -4.10 -12.40
CA SER A 16 -4.85 -3.99 -13.86
C SER A 16 -5.85 -4.97 -14.49
N THR A 17 -5.98 -6.17 -13.94
CA THR A 17 -6.92 -7.20 -14.42
C THR A 17 -8.34 -7.00 -13.92
N GLY A 18 -8.58 -6.04 -13.02
CA GLY A 18 -9.89 -5.78 -12.43
C GLY A 18 -10.38 -6.85 -11.46
N GLU A 19 -9.51 -7.75 -10.99
CA GLU A 19 -9.84 -8.81 -10.01
C GLU A 19 -10.40 -8.27 -8.70
N ASN A 20 -10.03 -7.05 -8.30
CA ASN A 20 -10.60 -6.37 -7.14
C ASN A 20 -12.10 -6.00 -7.31
N PHE A 21 -12.64 -6.14 -8.52
CA PHE A 21 -14.07 -6.01 -8.82
C PHE A 21 -14.78 -7.36 -8.92
N ALA A 22 -14.08 -8.49 -8.85
CA ALA A 22 -14.72 -9.79 -8.89
C ALA A 22 -15.74 -9.95 -7.74
N PRO A 23 -16.91 -10.58 -7.97
CA PRO A 23 -17.91 -10.79 -6.93
C PRO A 23 -17.37 -11.45 -5.66
N THR A 24 -16.42 -12.38 -5.80
CA THR A 24 -15.74 -13.05 -4.68
C THR A 24 -14.94 -12.08 -3.83
N PHE A 25 -14.23 -11.14 -4.44
CA PHE A 25 -13.49 -10.10 -3.73
C PHE A 25 -14.43 -9.06 -3.11
N LEU A 26 -15.49 -8.65 -3.81
CA LEU A 26 -16.46 -7.69 -3.27
C LEU A 26 -17.23 -8.18 -2.05
N ARG A 27 -17.34 -9.50 -1.85
CA ARG A 27 -17.84 -10.09 -0.59
C ARG A 27 -16.90 -9.82 0.58
N LEU A 28 -15.59 -9.75 0.34
CA LEU A 28 -14.59 -9.41 1.35
C LEU A 28 -14.48 -7.90 1.53
N ASN A 29 -14.44 -7.16 0.43
CA ASN A 29 -14.36 -5.71 0.42
C ASN A 29 -15.36 -5.09 -0.57
N PRO A 30 -16.55 -4.67 -0.09
CA PRO A 30 -17.58 -4.07 -0.94
C PRO A 30 -17.17 -2.77 -1.63
N LYS A 31 -16.08 -2.12 -1.20
CA LYS A 31 -15.55 -0.90 -1.84
C LYS A 31 -14.63 -1.21 -3.03
N GLY A 32 -14.27 -2.49 -3.24
CA GLY A 32 -13.29 -2.90 -4.25
C GLY A 32 -11.92 -2.27 -4.05
N THR A 33 -11.60 -1.83 -2.81
CA THR A 33 -10.32 -1.19 -2.50
C THR A 33 -9.26 -2.22 -2.15
N VAL A 34 -8.01 -1.89 -2.45
CA VAL A 34 -6.86 -2.61 -1.93
C VAL A 34 -5.99 -1.63 -1.14
N PRO A 35 -5.37 -2.06 -0.03
CA PRO A 35 -5.28 -3.44 0.46
C PRO A 35 -6.51 -3.98 1.22
N THR A 36 -6.60 -5.30 1.39
CA THR A 36 -7.55 -5.97 2.28
C THR A 36 -6.84 -7.10 3.01
N LEU A 37 -6.90 -7.11 4.34
CA LEU A 37 -6.28 -8.10 5.21
C LEU A 37 -7.36 -8.95 5.87
N VAL A 38 -7.33 -10.26 5.67
CA VAL A 38 -8.27 -11.19 6.29
C VAL A 38 -7.64 -11.73 7.58
N VAL A 39 -8.26 -11.47 8.72
CA VAL A 39 -7.72 -11.84 10.05
C VAL A 39 -8.67 -12.80 10.78
N PRO A 40 -8.17 -13.80 11.52
CA PRO A 40 -9.01 -14.65 12.38
C PRO A 40 -9.64 -13.83 13.52
N LEU A 41 -10.91 -14.11 13.86
CA LEU A 41 -11.57 -13.52 15.03
C LEU A 41 -11.26 -14.33 16.30
N GLN A 42 -10.62 -13.69 17.28
CA GLN A 42 -10.21 -14.32 18.56
C GLN A 42 -11.38 -14.84 19.42
N LYS A 43 -12.60 -14.31 19.25
CA LYS A 43 -13.76 -14.61 20.13
C LYS A 43 -14.75 -15.63 19.56
N THR A 44 -14.46 -16.25 18.42
CA THR A 44 -15.41 -17.15 17.72
C THR A 44 -14.88 -18.57 17.57
N LEU A 45 -13.78 -18.91 18.23
CA LEU A 45 -13.25 -20.27 18.25
C LEU A 45 -13.84 -21.03 19.44
N GLY A 46 -15.11 -21.43 19.31
CA GLY A 46 -15.55 -22.64 20.02
C GLY A 46 -14.87 -23.85 19.36
N PRO A 47 -14.66 -24.97 20.07
CA PRO A 47 -14.03 -26.17 19.50
C PRO A 47 -14.77 -26.70 18.26
N ASP A 48 -16.06 -26.39 18.12
CA ASP A 48 -16.92 -26.82 17.01
C ASP A 48 -17.07 -25.78 15.88
N THR A 49 -16.47 -24.60 15.99
CA THR A 49 -16.70 -23.51 15.02
C THR A 49 -15.50 -23.32 14.10
N GLU A 50 -15.68 -23.70 12.83
CA GLU A 50 -14.76 -23.38 11.74
C GLU A 50 -14.53 -21.86 11.70
N SER A 51 -13.27 -21.46 11.83
CA SER A 51 -12.80 -20.11 12.14
C SER A 51 -13.54 -18.98 11.38
N ARG A 52 -14.23 -18.08 12.09
CA ARG A 52 -14.76 -16.86 11.47
C ARG A 52 -13.61 -15.88 11.19
N TYR A 53 -13.42 -15.57 9.92
CA TYR A 53 -12.47 -14.54 9.48
C TYR A 53 -13.18 -13.18 9.36
N ARG A 54 -12.46 -12.09 9.67
CA ARG A 54 -12.91 -10.72 9.44
C ARG A 54 -11.99 -10.03 8.44
N PRO A 55 -12.51 -9.51 7.33
CA PRO A 55 -11.73 -8.64 6.45
C PRO A 55 -11.55 -7.25 7.09
N ILE A 56 -10.32 -6.76 7.10
CA ILE A 56 -9.93 -5.39 7.38
C ILE A 56 -9.59 -4.74 6.04
N THR A 57 -10.40 -3.79 5.61
CA THR A 57 -10.37 -3.23 4.24
C THR A 57 -9.79 -1.83 4.16
N ASP A 58 -9.50 -1.24 5.31
CA ASP A 58 -8.98 0.11 5.43
C ASP A 58 -7.49 0.09 5.80
N THR A 59 -6.70 0.97 5.18
CA THR A 59 -5.24 0.99 5.39
C THR A 59 -4.88 1.43 6.82
N LYS A 60 -5.63 2.38 7.41
CA LYS A 60 -5.39 2.82 8.80
C LYS A 60 -5.68 1.68 9.76
N ALA A 61 -6.83 1.03 9.58
CA ALA A 61 -7.21 -0.13 10.39
C ALA A 61 -6.23 -1.31 10.25
N ILE A 62 -5.64 -1.52 9.07
CA ILE A 62 -4.59 -2.53 8.87
C ILE A 62 -3.34 -2.16 9.66
N VAL A 63 -2.85 -0.92 9.55
CA VAL A 63 -1.64 -0.49 10.27
C VAL A 63 -1.86 -0.56 11.78
N GLU A 64 -2.99 -0.09 12.28
CA GLU A 64 -3.35 -0.20 13.70
C GLU A 64 -3.45 -1.65 14.18
N PHE A 65 -4.03 -2.53 13.36
CA PHE A 65 -4.14 -3.95 13.69
C PHE A 65 -2.73 -4.58 13.79
N LEU A 66 -1.86 -4.27 12.82
CA LEU A 66 -0.48 -4.74 12.83
C LEU A 66 0.30 -4.18 14.03
N ASP A 67 0.08 -2.92 14.41
CA ASP A 67 0.71 -2.34 15.60
C ASP A 67 0.22 -2.98 16.90
N LYS A 68 -1.09 -3.21 17.04
CA LYS A 68 -1.67 -3.96 18.18
C LYS A 68 -1.09 -5.37 18.29
N GLY A 69 -0.79 -6.00 17.16
CA GLY A 69 -0.14 -7.31 17.11
C GLY A 69 1.28 -7.32 17.71
N ARG A 70 1.96 -6.17 17.78
CA ARG A 70 3.35 -6.02 18.28
C ARG A 70 3.43 -5.86 19.80
N SER A 71 2.32 -5.52 20.46
CA SER A 71 2.30 -5.28 21.91
C SER A 71 2.61 -6.56 22.70
N VAL A 72 3.32 -6.42 23.83
CA VAL A 72 3.50 -7.46 24.86
C VAL A 72 2.17 -8.04 25.35
N MET A 73 1.08 -7.29 25.24
CA MET A 73 -0.28 -7.75 25.59
C MET A 73 -0.93 -8.59 24.48
N SER A 74 -0.24 -8.82 23.36
CA SER A 74 -0.71 -9.63 22.24
C SER A 74 -0.81 -11.09 22.67
N ARG A 75 -2.05 -11.57 22.85
CA ARG A 75 -2.36 -12.98 23.18
C ARG A 75 -2.21 -13.93 21.98
N THR A 76 -1.52 -13.52 20.91
CA THR A 76 -1.42 -14.30 19.67
C THR A 76 -0.40 -15.44 19.76
N ASN A 77 0.24 -15.68 20.92
CA ASN A 77 1.29 -16.67 21.13
C ASN A 77 2.48 -16.55 20.14
N THR A 78 2.58 -15.43 19.43
CA THR A 78 3.74 -15.08 18.61
C THR A 78 4.68 -14.24 19.47
N THR A 79 5.26 -14.88 20.50
CA THR A 79 6.26 -14.22 21.34
C THR A 79 7.56 -14.13 20.56
N SER A 80 7.77 -13.01 19.85
CA SER A 80 9.13 -12.56 19.61
C SER A 80 9.79 -12.38 20.98
N ASP A 81 10.98 -12.94 21.19
CA ASP A 81 11.75 -12.77 22.42
C ASP A 81 12.10 -11.28 22.70
N ALA A 82 11.94 -10.42 21.69
CA ALA A 82 11.99 -8.98 21.79
C ALA A 82 10.69 -8.38 21.20
N PRO A 83 9.62 -8.20 22.00
CA PRO A 83 8.41 -7.55 21.54
C PRO A 83 8.72 -6.09 21.22
N ALA A 84 8.52 -5.71 19.96
CA ALA A 84 8.84 -4.36 19.53
C ALA A 84 7.85 -3.35 20.16
N PRO A 85 8.30 -2.17 20.59
CA PRO A 85 7.44 -1.19 21.24
C PRO A 85 6.29 -0.76 20.32
N ALA A 86 5.10 -0.55 20.89
CA ALA A 86 3.95 -0.03 20.17
C ALA A 86 4.28 1.33 19.52
N LEU A 87 3.81 1.53 18.28
CA LEU A 87 4.00 2.79 17.53
C LEU A 87 2.88 3.79 17.81
N ALA A 88 1.78 3.34 18.40
CA ALA A 88 0.75 4.21 18.92
C ALA A 88 1.35 5.21 19.93
N PRO A 89 1.07 6.52 19.80
CA PRO A 89 1.64 7.53 20.70
C PRO A 89 1.20 7.34 22.16
N ALA A 90 2.11 7.58 23.11
CA ALA A 90 1.82 7.40 24.53
C ALA A 90 1.03 8.55 25.17
N THR A 91 1.05 9.74 24.56
CA THR A 91 0.40 10.94 25.10
C THR A 91 -0.83 11.33 24.28
N ILE A 92 -1.81 11.97 24.92
CA ILE A 92 -3.03 12.47 24.25
C ILE A 92 -2.66 13.51 23.18
N SER A 93 -1.71 14.40 23.48
CA SER A 93 -1.25 15.42 22.53
C SER A 93 -0.65 14.80 21.27
N PHE A 94 0.26 13.82 21.41
CA PHE A 94 0.83 13.14 20.24
C PHE A 94 -0.16 12.25 19.52
N SER A 95 -1.16 11.70 20.23
CA SER A 95 -2.26 10.96 19.60
C SER A 95 -3.12 11.89 18.74
N SER A 96 -3.40 13.12 19.22
CA SER A 96 -4.12 14.14 18.46
C SER A 96 -3.35 14.57 17.22
N THR A 97 -2.06 14.90 17.35
CA THR A 97 -1.21 15.26 16.19
C THR A 97 -1.09 14.10 15.21
N SER A 98 -0.95 12.87 15.69
CA SER A 98 -0.93 11.68 14.83
C SER A 98 -2.24 11.51 14.06
N ALA A 99 -3.39 11.74 14.71
CA ALA A 99 -4.69 11.69 14.07
C ALA A 99 -4.82 12.80 13.01
N THR A 100 -4.41 14.03 13.31
CA THR A 100 -4.42 15.12 12.32
C THR A 100 -3.55 14.81 11.10
N ILE A 101 -2.33 14.33 11.31
CA ILE A 101 -1.44 13.92 10.21
C ILE A 101 -2.10 12.81 9.38
N ILE A 102 -2.59 11.74 10.01
CA ILE A 102 -3.11 10.57 9.29
C ILE A 102 -4.48 10.89 8.66
N ASP A 103 -5.43 11.36 9.46
CA ASP A 103 -6.83 11.47 9.08
C ASP A 103 -7.11 12.70 8.23
N ASP A 104 -6.62 13.86 8.67
CA ASP A 104 -7.00 15.15 8.07
C ASP A 104 -6.08 15.54 6.91
N ILE A 105 -4.85 15.03 6.88
CA ILE A 105 -3.84 15.43 5.90
C ILE A 105 -3.55 14.30 4.90
N LEU A 106 -2.95 13.19 5.34
CA LEU A 106 -2.42 12.16 4.44
C LEU A 106 -3.50 11.35 3.72
N HIS A 107 -4.65 11.15 4.35
CA HIS A 107 -5.78 10.43 3.78
C HIS A 107 -6.91 11.36 3.34
N SER A 108 -6.64 12.68 3.26
CA SER A 108 -7.54 13.64 2.62
C SER A 108 -7.67 13.38 1.12
N GLU A 109 -8.74 13.89 0.51
CA GLU A 109 -8.92 13.80 -0.94
C GLU A 109 -7.83 14.57 -1.70
N GLY A 110 -7.50 15.79 -1.24
CA GLY A 110 -6.47 16.65 -1.81
C GLY A 110 -5.04 16.09 -1.68
N GLY A 111 -4.78 15.35 -0.61
CA GLY A 111 -3.49 14.68 -0.40
C GLY A 111 -3.40 13.30 -1.07
N SER A 112 -4.45 12.78 -1.71
CA SER A 112 -4.48 11.37 -2.17
C SER A 112 -3.50 11.10 -3.31
N PRO A 113 -2.44 10.27 -3.12
CA PRO A 113 -1.51 9.96 -4.21
C PRO A 113 -2.14 9.11 -5.32
N ASN A 114 -3.32 8.52 -5.08
CA ASN A 114 -4.07 7.85 -6.16
C ASN A 114 -4.73 8.87 -7.08
N SER A 115 -5.33 9.92 -6.53
CA SER A 115 -5.98 10.96 -7.33
C SER A 115 -4.93 11.71 -8.14
N LEU A 116 -3.81 12.07 -7.49
CA LEU A 116 -2.67 12.73 -8.12
C LEU A 116 -2.00 11.90 -9.22
N LEU A 117 -2.01 10.56 -9.12
CA LEU A 117 -1.52 9.70 -10.19
C LEU A 117 -2.31 9.88 -11.50
N TYR A 118 -3.65 9.92 -11.42
CA TYR A 118 -4.48 10.14 -12.61
C TYR A 118 -4.41 11.58 -13.10
N MET A 119 -4.16 12.53 -12.19
CA MET A 119 -4.12 13.97 -12.43
C MET A 119 -2.70 14.51 -12.51
N ASN A 120 -1.77 13.75 -13.09
CA ASN A 120 -0.34 14.11 -13.10
C ASN A 120 0.14 14.87 -14.36
N ALA A 121 -0.75 15.14 -15.32
CA ALA A 121 -0.42 15.85 -16.55
C ALA A 121 -1.12 17.21 -16.63
N ARG A 122 -0.38 18.26 -16.99
CA ARG A 122 -0.87 19.65 -17.10
C ARG A 122 -0.74 20.25 -18.50
N ASP A 123 -0.16 19.49 -19.43
CA ASP A 123 -0.01 19.85 -20.83
C ASP A 123 -0.04 18.61 -21.72
N ASP A 124 -0.10 18.82 -23.05
CA ASP A 124 -0.17 17.75 -24.04
C ASP A 124 1.03 16.80 -24.00
N ALA A 125 2.24 17.31 -23.72
CA ALA A 125 3.44 16.48 -23.69
C ALA A 125 3.46 15.55 -22.46
N GLN A 126 3.10 16.10 -21.29
CA GLN A 126 2.93 15.33 -20.06
C GLN A 126 1.80 14.32 -20.18
N LEU A 127 0.68 14.69 -20.80
CA LEU A 127 -0.47 13.80 -21.00
C LEU A 127 -0.08 12.61 -21.86
N LYS A 128 0.62 12.86 -22.98
CA LYS A 128 1.17 11.81 -23.85
C LYS A 128 2.12 10.88 -23.11
N ALA A 129 3.05 11.42 -22.32
CA ALA A 129 3.98 10.62 -21.53
C ALA A 129 3.26 9.75 -20.49
N LEU A 130 2.26 10.31 -19.81
CA LEU A 130 1.46 9.61 -18.81
C LEU A 130 0.56 8.53 -19.43
N ALA A 131 0.02 8.79 -20.62
CA ALA A 131 -0.86 7.88 -21.35
C ALA A 131 -0.21 6.54 -21.68
N VAL A 132 1.10 6.52 -21.97
CA VAL A 132 1.87 5.28 -22.22
C VAL A 132 1.66 4.27 -21.10
N PHE A 133 1.56 4.76 -19.86
CA PHE A 133 1.36 3.93 -18.70
C PHE A 133 -0.12 3.74 -18.33
N LEU A 134 -0.90 4.83 -18.24
CA LEU A 134 -2.27 4.77 -17.71
C LEU A 134 -3.29 4.24 -18.71
N PHE A 135 -3.12 4.43 -20.01
CA PHE A 135 -4.12 4.02 -21.00
C PHE A 135 -4.37 2.50 -21.00
N PRO A 136 -3.35 1.62 -21.09
CA PRO A 136 -3.56 0.17 -21.01
C PRO A 136 -4.24 -0.26 -19.70
N PHE A 137 -3.84 0.34 -18.58
CA PHE A 137 -4.42 0.08 -17.26
C PHE A 137 -5.91 0.43 -17.19
N LEU A 138 -6.27 1.65 -17.61
CA LEU A 138 -7.65 2.12 -17.62
C LEU A 138 -8.52 1.30 -18.58
N LYS A 139 -7.97 0.93 -19.74
CA LYS A 139 -8.68 0.13 -20.75
C LYS A 139 -9.01 -1.26 -20.21
N SER A 140 -8.02 -1.97 -19.68
CA SER A 140 -8.20 -3.29 -19.07
C SER A 140 -9.22 -3.25 -17.93
N ARG A 141 -9.14 -2.23 -17.07
CA ARG A 141 -10.11 -2.01 -16.00
C ARG A 141 -11.53 -1.77 -16.52
N HIS A 142 -11.69 -0.96 -17.58
CA HIS A 142 -12.99 -0.71 -18.19
C HIS A 142 -13.58 -1.99 -18.82
N GLU A 143 -12.77 -2.78 -19.51
CA GLU A 143 -13.17 -4.06 -20.11
C GLU A 143 -13.60 -5.07 -19.03
N ALA A 144 -12.85 -5.18 -17.93
CA ALA A 144 -13.24 -6.03 -16.80
C ALA A 144 -14.58 -5.62 -16.19
N LEU A 145 -14.79 -4.32 -15.94
CA LEU A 145 -16.06 -3.79 -15.43
C LEU A 145 -17.22 -4.04 -16.40
N SER A 146 -16.98 -3.88 -17.70
CA SER A 146 -17.97 -4.18 -18.75
C SER A 146 -18.36 -5.66 -18.72
N GLY A 147 -17.39 -6.57 -18.55
CA GLY A 147 -17.61 -8.00 -18.38
C GLY A 147 -18.48 -8.31 -17.16
N PHE A 148 -18.17 -7.72 -16.01
CA PHE A 148 -18.97 -7.89 -14.79
C PHE A 148 -20.39 -7.32 -14.92
N ILE A 149 -20.60 -6.22 -15.65
CA ILE A 149 -21.94 -5.67 -15.92
C ILE A 149 -22.74 -6.61 -16.83
N ALA A 150 -22.11 -7.17 -17.86
CA ALA A 150 -22.74 -8.15 -18.75
C ALA A 150 -23.16 -9.42 -17.99
N GLU A 151 -22.26 -9.98 -17.18
CA GLU A 151 -22.56 -11.12 -16.31
C GLU A 151 -23.67 -10.80 -15.31
N ALA A 152 -23.65 -9.60 -14.71
CA ALA A 152 -24.68 -9.16 -13.77
C ALA A 152 -26.05 -8.93 -14.40
N SER A 153 -26.12 -8.78 -15.72
CA SER A 153 -27.37 -8.60 -16.47
C SER A 153 -28.02 -9.94 -16.85
N ASN A 154 -27.29 -11.04 -16.73
CA ASN A 154 -27.85 -12.38 -16.91
C ASN A 154 -28.86 -12.69 -15.80
N GLU A 155 -30.00 -13.30 -16.14
CA GLU A 155 -31.09 -13.65 -15.22
C GLU A 155 -30.64 -14.59 -14.08
N GLN A 156 -29.57 -15.35 -14.31
CA GLN A 156 -28.98 -16.26 -13.32
C GLN A 156 -28.07 -15.56 -12.29
N SER A 157 -27.79 -14.26 -12.45
CA SER A 157 -26.87 -13.54 -11.58
C SER A 157 -27.53 -13.19 -10.24
N HIS A 158 -27.04 -13.79 -9.15
CA HIS A 158 -27.44 -13.48 -7.77
C HIS A 158 -26.81 -12.19 -7.21
N LEU A 159 -26.34 -11.28 -8.07
CA LEU A 159 -25.69 -10.04 -7.63
C LEU A 159 -26.71 -9.00 -7.15
N SER A 160 -26.41 -8.38 -6.01
CA SER A 160 -27.25 -7.31 -5.45
C SER A 160 -27.32 -6.08 -6.37
N GLN A 161 -28.44 -5.36 -6.35
CA GLN A 161 -28.59 -4.09 -7.08
C GLN A 161 -27.51 -3.07 -6.71
N LYS A 162 -27.04 -3.07 -5.46
CA LYS A 162 -25.94 -2.23 -4.98
C LYS A 162 -24.62 -2.55 -5.70
N THR A 163 -24.31 -3.82 -5.89
CA THR A 163 -23.11 -4.25 -6.62
C THR A 163 -23.19 -3.86 -8.09
N LYS A 164 -24.36 -4.01 -8.72
CA LYS A 164 -24.61 -3.57 -10.10
C LYS A 164 -24.38 -2.06 -10.27
N ALA A 165 -24.96 -1.26 -9.37
CA ALA A 165 -24.78 0.19 -9.37
C ALA A 165 -23.30 0.59 -9.16
N PHE A 166 -22.60 -0.11 -8.27
CA PHE A 166 -21.16 0.08 -8.06
C PHE A 166 -20.34 -0.17 -9.33
N TYR A 167 -20.61 -1.24 -10.09
CA TYR A 167 -19.89 -1.48 -11.34
C TYR A 167 -20.12 -0.37 -12.37
N VAL A 168 -21.36 0.07 -12.56
CA VAL A 168 -21.70 1.15 -13.49
C VAL A 168 -21.00 2.45 -13.08
N GLU A 169 -21.05 2.82 -11.80
CA GLU A 169 -20.35 4.00 -11.28
C GLU A 169 -18.85 3.93 -11.59
N LYS A 170 -18.18 2.80 -11.30
CA LYS A 170 -16.75 2.64 -11.55
C LYS A 170 -16.41 2.59 -13.04
N GLN A 171 -17.28 2.04 -13.87
CA GLN A 171 -17.10 2.02 -15.32
C GLN A 171 -17.16 3.44 -15.86
N THR A 172 -18.20 4.20 -15.50
CA THR A 172 -18.37 5.60 -15.90
C THR A 172 -17.17 6.46 -15.50
N SER A 173 -16.71 6.38 -14.24
CA SER A 173 -15.51 7.13 -13.81
C SER A 173 -14.25 6.75 -14.59
N THR A 174 -14.11 5.46 -14.95
CA THR A 174 -12.97 4.98 -15.74
C THR A 174 -13.07 5.47 -17.19
N GLN A 175 -14.29 5.49 -17.75
CA GLN A 175 -14.56 5.97 -19.10
C GLN A 175 -14.21 7.45 -19.28
N THR A 176 -14.56 8.31 -18.31
CA THR A 176 -14.22 9.74 -18.36
C THR A 176 -12.71 9.97 -18.51
N LEU A 177 -11.88 9.18 -17.83
CA LEU A 177 -10.42 9.25 -17.99
C LEU A 177 -10.00 8.68 -19.35
N LEU A 178 -10.56 7.54 -19.77
CA LEU A 178 -10.25 6.93 -21.07
C LEU A 178 -10.54 7.85 -22.26
N ASP A 179 -11.61 8.63 -22.20
CA ASP A 179 -11.96 9.59 -23.26
C ASP A 179 -10.84 10.62 -23.49
N VAL A 180 -10.18 11.06 -22.41
CA VAL A 180 -9.03 11.97 -22.47
C VAL A 180 -7.76 11.24 -22.92
N PHE A 181 -7.44 10.11 -22.27
CA PHE A 181 -6.18 9.38 -22.49
C PHE A 181 -6.11 8.67 -23.85
N SER A 182 -7.24 8.23 -24.41
CA SER A 182 -7.29 7.60 -25.74
C SER A 182 -6.88 8.53 -26.88
N LYS A 183 -7.00 9.84 -26.67
CA LYS A 183 -6.63 10.88 -27.65
C LYS A 183 -5.32 11.58 -27.30
N ALA A 184 -4.55 11.09 -26.32
CA ALA A 184 -3.36 11.77 -25.79
C ALA A 184 -2.27 12.06 -26.85
N ASP A 185 -2.20 11.27 -27.93
CA ASP A 185 -1.27 11.50 -29.05
C ASP A 185 -1.73 12.57 -30.05
N VAL A 186 -2.98 13.05 -29.94
CA VAL A 186 -3.55 14.08 -30.81
C VAL A 186 -3.35 15.44 -30.15
N ALA A 187 -2.78 16.41 -30.87
CA ALA A 187 -2.62 17.78 -30.38
C ALA A 187 -3.98 18.42 -30.05
N THR A 188 -4.06 19.20 -28.96
CA THR A 188 -5.34 19.81 -28.51
C THR A 188 -6.05 20.62 -29.61
N ALA A 189 -5.30 21.30 -30.47
CA ALA A 189 -5.85 22.09 -31.57
C ALA A 189 -6.54 21.25 -32.66
N ALA A 190 -6.26 19.95 -32.74
CA ALA A 190 -6.84 19.03 -33.72
C ALA A 190 -8.02 18.21 -33.17
N LEU A 191 -8.39 18.40 -31.91
CA LEU A 191 -9.53 17.75 -31.29
C LEU A 191 -10.87 18.39 -31.71
N ASP A 192 -11.92 17.58 -31.72
CA ASP A 192 -13.29 18.08 -31.76
C ASP A 192 -13.62 18.90 -30.49
N ALA A 193 -14.66 19.75 -30.56
CA ALA A 193 -14.99 20.68 -29.49
C ALA A 193 -15.26 19.98 -28.14
N THR A 194 -15.88 18.80 -28.16
CA THR A 194 -16.20 18.04 -26.94
C THR A 194 -14.94 17.45 -26.31
N ALA A 195 -14.07 16.82 -27.11
CA ALA A 195 -12.82 16.25 -26.63
C ALA A 195 -11.83 17.31 -26.16
N LYS A 196 -11.83 18.47 -26.83
CA LYS A 196 -11.05 19.64 -26.40
C LYS A 196 -11.51 20.12 -25.03
N ALA A 197 -12.82 20.32 -24.82
CA ALA A 197 -13.36 20.73 -23.53
C ALA A 197 -13.04 19.73 -22.41
N ALA A 198 -13.22 18.43 -22.67
CA ALA A 198 -12.89 17.38 -21.69
C ALA A 198 -11.39 17.37 -21.31
N ARG A 199 -10.50 17.66 -22.25
CA ARG A 199 -9.06 17.79 -21.98
C ARG A 199 -8.72 19.06 -21.20
N GLU A 200 -9.35 20.18 -21.54
CA GLU A 200 -9.16 21.44 -20.81
C GLU A 200 -9.63 21.31 -19.35
N ASP A 201 -10.78 20.68 -19.13
CA ASP A 201 -11.30 20.36 -17.79
C ASP A 201 -10.35 19.42 -17.02
N TYR A 202 -9.80 18.42 -17.69
CA TYR A 202 -8.78 17.54 -17.11
C TYR A 202 -7.54 18.34 -16.66
N PHE A 203 -6.99 19.20 -17.52
CA PHE A 203 -5.82 20.02 -17.16
C PHE A 203 -6.13 21.01 -16.04
N ALA A 204 -7.32 21.62 -16.03
CA ALA A 204 -7.75 22.49 -14.94
C ALA A 204 -7.84 21.72 -13.61
N THR A 205 -8.43 20.52 -13.63
CA THR A 205 -8.54 19.64 -12.45
C THR A 205 -7.17 19.19 -11.96
N ALA A 206 -6.28 18.79 -12.88
CA ALA A 206 -4.91 18.40 -12.55
C ALA A 206 -4.11 19.56 -11.96
N LYS A 207 -4.30 20.77 -12.48
CA LYS A 207 -3.70 21.97 -11.91
C LYS A 207 -4.19 22.23 -10.49
N THR A 208 -5.51 22.21 -10.25
CA THR A 208 -6.10 22.40 -8.91
C THR A 208 -5.58 21.35 -7.92
N ALA A 209 -5.58 20.06 -8.30
CA ALA A 209 -5.16 18.98 -7.42
C ALA A 209 -3.71 19.15 -6.93
N TRP A 210 -2.80 19.63 -7.78
CA TRP A 210 -1.40 19.82 -7.43
C TRP A 210 -1.11 21.21 -6.82
N GLU A 211 -1.57 22.28 -7.46
CA GLU A 211 -1.21 23.66 -7.11
C GLU A 211 -2.02 24.22 -5.94
N ALA A 212 -3.20 23.68 -5.66
CA ALA A 212 -4.04 24.08 -4.54
C ALA A 212 -4.10 22.98 -3.47
N ASP A 213 -4.67 21.83 -3.80
CA ASP A 213 -5.07 20.84 -2.78
C ASP A 213 -3.88 20.14 -2.12
N LEU A 214 -2.93 19.67 -2.93
CA LEU A 214 -1.69 19.07 -2.40
C LEU A 214 -0.82 20.12 -1.72
N LYS A 215 -0.73 21.34 -2.27
CA LYS A 215 0.00 22.46 -1.67
C LYS A 215 -0.51 22.75 -0.25
N GLU A 216 -1.82 22.83 -0.06
CA GLU A 216 -2.45 23.04 1.24
C GLU A 216 -2.10 21.88 2.20
N SER A 217 -2.25 20.64 1.73
CA SER A 217 -1.96 19.43 2.51
C SER A 217 -0.50 19.39 2.98
N LEU A 218 0.43 19.69 2.08
CA LEU A 218 1.87 19.72 2.35
C LEU A 218 2.29 20.86 3.28
N THR A 219 1.64 22.02 3.17
CA THR A 219 1.88 23.15 4.07
C THR A 219 1.45 22.82 5.50
N LYS A 220 0.24 22.26 5.65
CA LYS A 220 -0.25 21.76 6.96
C LYS A 220 0.66 20.67 7.51
N LEU A 221 1.02 19.69 6.68
CA LEU A 221 1.90 18.59 7.08
C LEU A 221 3.25 19.08 7.60
N ASN A 222 3.87 20.02 6.90
CA ASN A 222 5.14 20.60 7.33
C ASN A 222 4.98 21.32 8.68
N GLY A 223 3.84 21.97 8.94
CA GLY A 223 3.54 22.58 10.23
C GLY A 223 3.43 21.57 11.38
N GLU A 224 2.76 20.43 11.15
CA GLU A 224 2.48 19.40 12.16
C GLU A 224 3.69 18.53 12.54
N ILE A 225 4.72 18.45 11.69
CA ILE A 225 5.93 17.67 12.00
C ILE A 225 6.72 18.37 13.13
N ILE A 226 6.99 17.64 14.21
CA ILE A 226 7.65 18.15 15.42
C ILE A 226 9.18 17.95 15.38
N GLY A 227 9.67 16.84 14.83
CA GLY A 227 11.10 16.52 14.79
C GLY A 227 11.50 15.72 13.55
N PRO A 228 12.67 15.05 13.54
CA PRO A 228 13.11 14.27 12.38
C PRO A 228 12.13 13.13 12.04
N TYR A 229 11.29 12.73 12.99
CA TYR A 229 10.09 11.93 12.80
C TYR A 229 8.86 12.77 13.18
N CYS A 230 7.66 12.35 12.79
CA CYS A 230 6.43 13.12 12.91
C CYS A 230 6.21 13.73 14.31
N LEU A 231 6.44 12.96 15.38
CA LEU A 231 5.98 13.32 16.74
C LEU A 231 7.10 13.56 17.76
N VAL A 232 8.33 13.12 17.50
CA VAL A 232 9.40 13.10 18.51
C VAL A 232 10.41 14.20 18.22
N PRO A 233 10.58 15.20 19.12
CA PRO A 233 11.59 16.24 18.95
C PRO A 233 13.00 15.66 19.11
N ALA A 234 13.93 16.08 18.24
CA ALA A 234 15.34 15.84 18.49
C ALA A 234 15.80 16.61 19.75
N PRO A 235 16.71 16.07 20.59
CA PRO A 235 17.46 14.82 20.45
C PRO A 235 16.81 13.61 21.14
N ALA A 236 15.57 13.74 21.62
CA ALA A 236 14.97 12.83 22.61
C ALA A 236 14.55 11.44 22.07
N GLY A 237 14.67 11.14 20.77
CA GLY A 237 14.51 9.77 20.33
C GLY A 237 14.56 9.50 18.83
N ASP A 238 15.00 8.27 18.52
CA ASP A 238 14.88 7.60 17.22
C ASP A 238 13.54 6.82 17.10
N GLN A 239 12.54 7.25 17.87
CA GLN A 239 11.27 6.55 17.98
C GLN A 239 10.34 6.95 16.84
N ILE A 240 10.08 5.99 15.95
CA ILE A 240 9.00 6.07 14.97
C ILE A 240 7.64 5.80 15.63
N SER A 241 6.63 6.41 15.06
CA SER A 241 5.23 6.29 15.41
C SER A 241 4.41 5.74 14.23
N ILE A 242 3.13 5.51 14.46
CA ILE A 242 2.21 5.10 13.39
C ILE A 242 2.07 6.17 12.29
N ALA A 243 2.19 7.46 12.66
CA ALA A 243 2.19 8.56 11.69
C ALA A 243 3.36 8.47 10.71
N ASP A 244 4.55 8.08 11.19
CA ASP A 244 5.73 7.92 10.34
C ASP A 244 5.55 6.83 9.30
N LEU A 245 4.86 5.73 9.65
CA LEU A 245 4.56 4.64 8.70
C LEU A 245 3.67 5.12 7.55
N HIS A 246 2.63 5.88 7.89
CA HIS A 246 1.72 6.45 6.90
C HIS A 246 2.43 7.49 6.04
N LEU A 247 3.17 8.41 6.68
CA LEU A 247 3.88 9.48 5.98
C LEU A 247 4.95 8.94 5.05
N ALA A 248 5.77 7.97 5.48
CA ALA A 248 6.83 7.41 4.66
C ALA A 248 6.32 6.83 3.34
N GLY A 249 5.28 5.99 3.41
CA GLY A 249 4.67 5.39 2.22
C GLY A 249 3.91 6.41 1.36
N TRP A 250 3.28 7.40 1.98
CA TRP A 250 2.59 8.48 1.28
C TRP A 250 3.58 9.37 0.53
N LEU A 251 4.59 9.89 1.23
CA LEU A 251 5.58 10.82 0.70
C LEU A 251 6.39 10.17 -0.42
N ALA A 252 6.84 8.93 -0.26
CA ALA A 252 7.57 8.21 -1.31
C ALA A 252 6.79 8.17 -2.65
N ARG A 253 5.45 8.09 -2.60
CA ARG A 253 4.61 8.15 -3.81
C ARG A 253 4.54 9.55 -4.40
N ILE A 254 4.39 10.57 -3.57
CA ILE A 254 4.39 11.98 -4.02
C ILE A 254 5.74 12.33 -4.68
N VAL A 255 6.84 11.92 -4.07
CA VAL A 255 8.20 12.09 -4.57
C VAL A 255 8.36 11.40 -5.93
N SER A 256 7.93 10.15 -6.05
CA SER A 256 7.98 9.42 -7.32
C SER A 256 7.13 10.08 -8.41
N LEU A 257 5.93 10.58 -8.08
CA LEU A 257 5.07 11.29 -9.04
C LEU A 257 5.69 12.61 -9.52
N SER A 258 6.54 13.21 -8.69
CA SER A 258 7.28 14.45 -8.96
C SER A 258 8.64 14.21 -9.64
N GLY A 259 8.92 12.97 -10.09
CA GLY A 259 10.19 12.61 -10.74
C GLY A 259 11.38 12.43 -9.78
N GLY A 260 11.12 12.32 -8.48
CA GLY A 260 12.12 12.01 -7.46
C GLY A 260 12.40 10.52 -7.30
N SER A 261 13.50 10.22 -6.62
CA SER A 261 13.93 8.86 -6.27
C SER A 261 14.15 8.72 -4.76
N ILE A 262 13.98 7.49 -4.25
CA ILE A 262 14.25 7.12 -2.85
C ILE A 262 15.70 7.31 -2.42
N SER A 263 16.62 7.34 -3.37
CA SER A 263 18.07 7.50 -3.14
C SER A 263 18.48 8.95 -2.91
N GLU A 264 17.62 9.89 -3.28
CA GLU A 264 17.90 11.32 -3.20
C GLU A 264 17.78 11.82 -1.75
N ASP A 265 18.52 12.88 -1.43
CA ASP A 265 18.42 13.57 -0.15
C ASP A 265 17.14 14.43 -0.07
N GLY A 266 16.79 14.80 1.16
CA GLY A 266 15.57 15.53 1.47
C GLY A 266 15.45 16.87 0.74
N ASP A 267 16.54 17.61 0.55
CA ASP A 267 16.52 18.90 -0.14
C ASP A 267 16.27 18.69 -1.64
N THR A 268 16.95 17.72 -2.25
CA THR A 268 16.73 17.35 -3.66
C THR A 268 15.28 16.89 -3.89
N VAL A 269 14.76 16.04 -3.01
CA VAL A 269 13.40 15.50 -3.11
C VAL A 269 12.34 16.59 -2.94
N THR A 270 12.50 17.44 -1.93
CA THR A 270 11.53 18.53 -1.69
C THR A 270 11.57 19.58 -2.79
N ALA A 271 12.76 19.91 -3.33
CA ALA A 271 12.88 20.79 -4.49
C ALA A 271 12.16 20.26 -5.74
N LYS A 272 12.19 18.94 -5.98
CA LYS A 272 11.42 18.31 -7.06
C LYS A 272 9.92 18.39 -6.81
N VAL A 273 9.47 18.16 -5.58
CA VAL A 273 8.05 18.30 -5.22
C VAL A 273 7.59 19.75 -5.37
N GLU A 274 8.39 20.73 -4.94
CA GLU A 274 8.12 22.17 -5.13
C GLU A 274 8.03 22.55 -6.61
N ALA A 275 9.02 22.13 -7.41
CA ALA A 275 9.04 22.38 -8.85
C ALA A 275 7.87 21.73 -9.56
N HIS A 276 7.52 20.49 -9.15
CA HIS A 276 6.37 19.78 -9.70
C HIS A 276 5.07 20.44 -9.29
N ILE A 277 4.89 20.91 -8.05
CA ILE A 277 3.71 21.70 -7.66
C ILE A 277 3.65 22.98 -8.50
N GLY A 278 4.75 23.72 -8.63
CA GLY A 278 4.79 24.95 -9.41
C GLY A 278 4.22 26.16 -8.66
N GLY A 279 3.86 27.22 -9.39
CA GLY A 279 3.27 28.43 -8.80
C GLY A 279 4.17 29.18 -7.80
N GLY A 280 5.49 28.96 -7.85
CA GLY A 280 6.44 29.53 -6.90
C GLY A 280 6.33 28.96 -5.48
N PHE A 281 5.68 27.81 -5.30
CA PHE A 281 5.57 27.16 -3.99
C PHE A 281 6.95 26.77 -3.45
N GLN A 282 7.17 27.06 -2.17
CA GLN A 282 8.34 26.64 -1.41
C GLN A 282 7.90 26.22 -0.01
N PHE A 283 8.52 25.17 0.52
CA PHE A 283 8.31 24.73 1.88
C PHE A 283 8.90 25.74 2.88
N PRO A 284 8.21 25.99 4.01
CA PRO A 284 8.80 26.72 5.12
C PRO A 284 10.07 26.03 5.64
N LYS A 285 11.20 26.74 5.63
CA LYS A 285 12.52 26.25 6.07
C LYS A 285 12.71 26.46 7.57
N GLU A 286 11.92 25.74 8.36
CA GLU A 286 11.82 25.91 9.81
C GLU A 286 12.67 24.91 10.61
N ALA A 287 13.19 23.86 9.97
CA ALA A 287 14.02 22.89 10.69
C ALA A 287 15.38 23.52 11.02
N PRO A 288 15.82 23.49 12.29
CA PRO A 288 17.10 24.07 12.68
C PRO A 288 18.25 23.37 11.94
N ALA A 289 19.26 24.14 11.54
CA ALA A 289 20.51 23.59 11.05
C ALA A 289 21.11 22.67 12.13
N THR A 290 21.39 21.42 11.80
CA THR A 290 21.99 20.43 12.71
C THR A 290 23.48 20.72 12.90
N GLY A 291 23.82 21.87 13.48
CA GLY A 291 25.20 22.27 13.74
C GLY A 291 25.88 21.36 14.78
N GLY A 292 27.09 20.87 14.47
CA GLY A 292 27.99 20.23 15.46
C GLY A 292 28.51 18.83 15.13
N ALA A 293 27.90 18.12 14.16
CA ALA A 293 28.40 16.83 13.69
C ALA A 293 29.22 16.97 12.38
N VAL A 294 30.17 16.07 12.13
CA VAL A 294 30.83 15.97 10.82
C VAL A 294 29.78 15.58 9.79
N GLY A 295 29.48 16.47 8.85
CA GLY A 295 28.33 16.36 7.92
C GLY A 295 27.10 17.17 8.30
N ALA A 296 27.18 18.00 9.34
CA ALA A 296 26.15 18.97 9.74
C ALA A 296 25.74 19.89 8.58
N ARG A 297 24.44 19.97 8.30
CA ARG A 297 23.90 20.95 7.34
C ARG A 297 24.01 22.36 7.91
N THR A 298 24.48 23.29 7.11
CA THR A 298 24.62 24.72 7.46
C THR A 298 23.38 25.54 7.09
N THR A 299 22.50 25.01 6.25
CA THR A 299 21.29 25.70 5.78
C THR A 299 20.03 25.15 6.45
N PRO A 300 19.08 26.02 6.85
CA PRO A 300 17.75 25.59 7.26
C PRO A 300 17.09 24.77 6.15
N GLN A 301 16.41 23.69 6.54
CA GLN A 301 15.69 22.81 5.63
C GLN A 301 14.20 22.76 6.00
N SER A 302 13.36 22.23 5.10
CA SER A 302 11.98 21.93 5.46
C SER A 302 11.92 20.74 6.42
N LYS A 303 10.87 20.68 7.24
CA LYS A 303 10.68 19.53 8.14
C LYS A 303 10.43 18.25 7.36
N LEU A 304 9.83 18.34 6.18
CA LEU A 304 9.67 17.21 5.26
C LEU A 304 11.00 16.72 4.67
N ALA A 305 11.94 17.60 4.34
CA ALA A 305 13.28 17.22 3.92
C ALA A 305 14.01 16.48 5.05
N ALA A 306 13.93 17.02 6.28
CA ALA A 306 14.51 16.38 7.46
C ALA A 306 13.90 15.00 7.73
N PHE A 307 12.56 14.88 7.63
CA PHE A 307 11.86 13.62 7.75
C PHE A 307 12.31 12.60 6.70
N TRP A 308 12.43 13.03 5.44
CA TRP A 308 12.85 12.17 4.36
C TRP A 308 14.25 11.60 4.58
N ASP A 309 15.20 12.44 4.99
CA ASP A 309 16.56 12.00 5.27
C ASP A 309 16.61 11.03 6.47
N ALA A 310 15.83 11.30 7.52
CA ALA A 310 15.75 10.40 8.66
C ALA A 310 15.14 9.03 8.29
N ILE A 311 14.04 9.02 7.53
CA ILE A 311 13.33 7.77 7.23
C ILE A 311 14.06 6.91 6.19
N LYS A 312 14.70 7.52 5.18
CA LYS A 312 15.37 6.77 4.10
C LYS A 312 16.59 6.00 4.59
N ASP A 313 17.25 6.49 5.64
CA ASP A 313 18.42 5.86 6.24
C ASP A 313 18.06 4.66 7.12
N ARG A 314 16.77 4.45 7.43
CA ARG A 314 16.34 3.29 8.22
C ARG A 314 16.50 1.99 7.42
N PRO A 315 17.09 0.94 8.00
CA PRO A 315 17.20 -0.37 7.33
C PRO A 315 15.86 -0.98 6.91
N SER A 316 14.78 -0.73 7.66
CA SER A 316 13.43 -1.18 7.29
C SER A 316 12.91 -0.48 6.04
N PHE A 317 13.23 0.80 5.86
CA PHE A 317 12.87 1.55 4.66
C PHE A 317 13.67 1.04 3.47
N GLN A 318 14.99 0.93 3.62
CA GLN A 318 15.86 0.39 2.60
C GLN A 318 15.46 -1.04 2.20
N ARG A 319 15.10 -1.93 3.13
CA ARG A 319 14.65 -3.28 2.75
C ARG A 319 13.42 -3.27 1.83
N VAL A 320 12.54 -2.30 2.04
CA VAL A 320 11.29 -2.18 1.28
C VAL A 320 11.51 -1.51 -0.08
N TYR A 321 12.39 -0.51 -0.10
CA TYR A 321 12.54 0.39 -1.24
C TYR A 321 13.87 0.20 -2.00
N ALA A 322 14.97 -0.19 -1.35
CA ALA A 322 16.32 -0.31 -1.93
C ALA A 322 16.56 -1.57 -2.78
N GLU A 323 15.88 -2.70 -2.54
CA GLU A 323 15.97 -3.89 -3.42
C GLU A 323 15.36 -3.66 -4.82
N ARG A 324 15.00 -2.42 -5.14
CA ARG A 324 14.18 -2.09 -6.29
C ARG A 324 14.71 -0.87 -7.03
N GLU A 325 15.90 -0.96 -7.61
CA GLU A 325 16.15 -0.22 -8.87
C GLU A 325 15.11 -0.61 -9.95
N VAL A 326 14.46 -1.77 -9.79
CA VAL A 326 13.27 -2.23 -10.53
C VAL A 326 11.95 -1.54 -10.05
N ALA A 327 11.97 -0.71 -8.99
CA ALA A 327 10.77 -0.05 -8.45
C ALA A 327 10.20 1.01 -9.36
N GLN A 328 10.97 1.61 -10.29
CA GLN A 328 10.34 2.48 -11.29
C GLN A 328 9.31 1.71 -12.14
N THR A 329 9.46 0.39 -12.26
CA THR A 329 8.51 -0.51 -12.93
C THR A 329 7.40 -1.01 -11.99
N LEU A 330 7.65 -1.13 -10.67
CA LEU A 330 6.67 -1.64 -9.70
C LEU A 330 5.87 -0.58 -8.92
N LEU A 331 6.37 0.65 -8.79
CA LEU A 331 5.60 1.83 -8.35
C LEU A 331 4.58 2.25 -9.41
N ARG A 332 4.84 1.88 -10.68
CA ARG A 332 3.86 1.92 -11.75
C ARG A 332 2.71 0.94 -11.47
N GLN A 333 2.90 -0.26 -10.92
CA GLN A 333 1.79 -1.23 -10.79
C GLN A 333 1.10 -1.39 -9.43
N CYS A 334 1.74 -1.61 -8.26
CA CYS A 334 0.94 -2.31 -7.21
C CYS A 334 1.23 -2.14 -5.70
N MET A 335 1.99 -1.15 -5.23
CA MET A 335 2.48 -1.22 -3.83
C MET A 335 1.61 -0.49 -2.80
N ARG A 336 0.73 -1.24 -2.10
CA ARG A 336 0.18 -0.82 -0.79
C ARG A 336 0.44 -1.80 0.37
N LEU A 337 0.54 -3.11 0.12
CA LEU A 337 0.67 -4.09 1.21
C LEU A 337 2.05 -4.72 1.35
N THR A 338 2.72 -5.06 0.25
CA THR A 338 4.01 -5.76 0.35
C THR A 338 5.08 -4.87 0.96
N ALA A 339 5.10 -3.58 0.62
CA ALA A 339 5.99 -2.60 1.25
C ALA A 339 5.70 -2.44 2.73
N LEU A 340 4.44 -2.20 3.09
CA LEU A 340 4.04 -1.98 4.47
C LEU A 340 4.26 -3.24 5.34
N TRP A 341 3.91 -4.42 4.80
CA TRP A 341 4.16 -5.70 5.48
C TRP A 341 5.65 -5.99 5.60
N MET A 342 6.45 -5.82 4.54
CA MET A 342 7.91 -6.01 4.64
C MET A 342 8.55 -4.97 5.56
N PHE A 343 8.05 -3.74 5.60
CA PHE A 343 8.50 -2.69 6.51
C PHE A 343 8.24 -3.10 7.97
N VAL A 344 6.99 -3.51 8.26
CA VAL A 344 6.57 -3.96 9.59
C VAL A 344 7.31 -5.25 9.97
N SER A 345 7.38 -6.25 9.11
CA SER A 345 8.11 -7.51 9.34
C SER A 345 9.61 -7.30 9.52
N SER A 346 10.21 -6.32 8.83
CA SER A 346 11.61 -5.94 8.98
C SER A 346 11.88 -5.31 10.35
N ILE A 347 10.98 -4.43 10.82
CA ILE A 347 11.04 -3.87 12.17
C ILE A 347 10.91 -4.99 13.22
N CYS A 348 10.12 -6.03 12.93
CA CYS A 348 9.84 -7.11 13.87
C CYS A 348 10.92 -8.21 13.97
N GLY A 349 12.05 -8.10 13.28
CA GLY A 349 13.15 -9.07 13.41
C GLY A 349 12.81 -10.52 13.00
N LEU A 350 11.74 -10.72 12.23
CA LEU A 350 11.30 -12.04 11.78
C LEU A 350 12.36 -12.65 10.82
N ARG A 351 13.25 -13.51 11.34
CA ARG A 351 14.26 -14.21 10.54
C ARG A 351 13.60 -15.27 9.66
N LYS A 352 13.90 -15.28 8.36
CA LYS A 352 13.76 -16.49 7.52
C LYS A 352 14.76 -17.54 8.04
N SER A 353 14.28 -18.64 8.60
CA SER A 353 15.10 -19.83 8.78
C SER A 353 15.47 -20.40 7.41
N ARG A 354 16.77 -20.43 7.09
CA ARG A 354 17.27 -21.18 5.93
C ARG A 354 17.22 -22.68 6.27
N PRO A 355 16.67 -23.55 5.41
CA PRO A 355 16.84 -24.99 5.61
C PRO A 355 18.31 -25.36 5.42
N SER A 356 18.86 -26.14 6.36
CA SER A 356 20.17 -26.78 6.22
C SER A 356 20.10 -27.80 5.09
N ALA A 357 21.06 -27.71 4.16
CA ALA A 357 21.22 -28.68 3.11
C ALA A 357 21.96 -29.89 3.67
N ASP A 358 21.24 -30.93 4.09
CA ASP A 358 21.80 -32.25 4.34
C ASP A 358 20.84 -33.36 3.89
N GLY A 359 21.32 -34.15 2.92
CA GLY A 359 21.10 -35.60 2.86
C GLY A 359 19.75 -36.14 2.37
N LEU A 360 19.51 -36.10 1.05
CA LEU A 360 18.59 -37.03 0.38
C LEU A 360 19.33 -38.36 0.11
N VAL A 361 18.97 -39.43 0.82
CA VAL A 361 19.36 -40.81 0.47
C VAL A 361 18.10 -41.54 -0.01
N PHE A 362 18.12 -41.98 -1.26
CA PHE A 362 17.12 -42.87 -1.86
C PHE A 362 17.36 -44.31 -1.39
N GLY A 363 16.30 -44.99 -0.94
CA GLY A 363 16.31 -46.42 -0.66
C GLY A 363 15.01 -47.07 -1.13
N ASN A 364 15.09 -47.80 -2.24
CA ASN A 364 14.04 -48.64 -2.81
C ASN A 364 14.19 -50.07 -2.29
N SER A 365 13.16 -50.67 -1.69
CA SER A 365 12.95 -52.13 -1.72
C SER A 365 11.55 -52.52 -1.23
N ALA A 366 11.02 -53.60 -1.81
CA ALA A 366 9.62 -53.98 -1.81
C ALA A 366 9.29 -55.19 -0.90
N ARG A 367 8.06 -55.17 -0.31
CA ARG A 367 7.12 -56.29 0.06
C ARG A 367 7.52 -57.32 1.17
N PRO A 368 6.58 -58.16 1.70
CA PRO A 368 5.18 -57.93 2.17
C PRO A 368 4.75 -58.74 3.45
N PHE A 369 3.49 -58.52 3.90
CA PHE A 369 2.57 -59.36 4.73
C PHE A 369 2.88 -59.72 6.22
N GLY A 370 1.88 -59.47 7.09
CA GLY A 370 1.64 -60.25 8.33
C GLY A 370 1.12 -59.45 9.55
N PRO A 371 -0.01 -59.82 10.20
CA PRO A 371 -0.69 -59.03 11.24
C PRO A 371 -0.32 -59.48 12.67
N ASP A 372 -0.38 -58.58 13.67
CA ASP A 372 -1.11 -58.78 14.93
C ASP A 372 -1.02 -57.61 15.93
N LEU A 373 -2.01 -57.59 16.82
CA LEU A 373 -2.33 -56.67 17.91
C LEU A 373 -1.19 -56.32 18.89
N ALA A 374 -1.19 -55.08 19.42
CA ALA A 374 -1.49 -54.77 20.84
C ALA A 374 -1.17 -53.32 21.24
N ALA A 375 -2.17 -52.67 21.86
CA ALA A 375 -2.19 -51.78 23.04
C ALA A 375 -1.11 -50.69 23.32
N ALA A 376 -1.63 -49.62 23.96
CA ALA A 376 -0.97 -48.49 24.65
C ALA A 376 -0.42 -47.39 23.72
N THR A 377 -0.65 -46.09 23.92
CA THR A 377 -0.98 -45.30 25.11
C THR A 377 -1.46 -43.93 24.66
N GLU A 378 -2.40 -43.33 25.39
CA GLU A 378 -2.74 -41.91 25.31
C GLU A 378 -1.49 -41.04 25.48
N SER A 379 -1.26 -40.13 24.54
CA SER A 379 -0.48 -38.93 24.81
C SER A 379 -1.09 -37.77 24.04
N ASP A 380 -1.67 -36.84 24.79
CA ASP A 380 -2.14 -35.55 24.31
C ASP A 380 -0.96 -34.75 23.75
N GLN A 381 -0.94 -34.56 22.42
CA GLN A 381 -0.17 -33.50 21.78
C GLN A 381 -1.03 -32.82 20.70
N CYS A 382 -1.89 -31.91 21.13
CA CYS A 382 -2.52 -30.94 20.25
C CYS A 382 -1.52 -29.83 19.88
N GLY A 383 -0.58 -30.16 18.99
CA GLY A 383 0.25 -29.19 18.27
C GLY A 383 -0.50 -28.66 17.05
N GLY A 384 -1.44 -27.73 17.24
CA GLY A 384 -2.16 -27.08 16.15
C GLY A 384 -1.29 -26.04 15.43
N SER A 385 -0.75 -26.39 14.26
CA SER A 385 -0.07 -25.46 13.35
C SER A 385 -1.09 -24.68 12.50
N PHE A 386 -0.97 -23.35 12.49
CA PHE A 386 -1.82 -22.45 11.70
C PHE A 386 -1.34 -22.40 10.23
N ASN A 387 -2.24 -22.68 9.28
CA ASN A 387 -2.03 -22.43 7.85
C ASN A 387 -2.85 -21.21 7.41
N VAL A 388 -2.21 -20.25 6.74
CA VAL A 388 -2.88 -19.12 6.06
C VAL A 388 -2.90 -19.43 4.56
N THR A 389 -4.06 -19.80 4.04
CA THR A 389 -4.25 -20.11 2.62
C THR A 389 -4.77 -18.87 1.88
N CYS A 390 -4.07 -18.46 0.83
CA CYS A 390 -4.57 -17.47 -0.13
C CYS A 390 -5.46 -18.21 -1.16
N ILE A 391 -6.71 -17.79 -1.32
CA ILE A 391 -7.62 -18.38 -2.30
C ILE A 391 -7.18 -17.93 -3.70
N GLN A 392 -6.57 -18.82 -4.45
CA GLN A 392 -6.48 -18.73 -5.91
C GLN A 392 -7.74 -19.37 -6.48
N SER A 393 -8.55 -18.61 -7.22
CA SER A 393 -9.68 -19.18 -7.95
C SER A 393 -9.14 -19.94 -9.17
N PHE A 394 -9.19 -21.27 -9.12
CA PHE A 394 -9.09 -22.10 -10.31
C PHE A 394 -10.45 -22.13 -11.01
N GLY A 395 -10.45 -21.86 -12.31
CA GLY A 395 -11.63 -21.94 -13.15
C GLY A 395 -11.24 -22.00 -14.62
N THR A 396 -10.83 -23.18 -15.09
CA THR A 396 -10.96 -23.57 -16.49
C THR A 396 -12.01 -24.66 -16.57
N PRO A 397 -13.05 -24.53 -17.40
CA PRO A 397 -13.85 -25.67 -17.81
C PRO A 397 -13.18 -26.29 -19.05
N GLU A 398 -12.60 -27.47 -18.91
CA GLU A 398 -12.43 -28.36 -20.07
C GLU A 398 -13.73 -29.17 -20.24
N CYS A 399 -14.16 -29.29 -21.50
CA CYS A 399 -15.23 -30.18 -21.93
C CYS A 399 -14.88 -31.66 -21.74
#